data_AF-A0AAE1UYP1-F1
#
_entry.id   AF-A0AAE1UYP1-F1
#
_cell.length_a   1.000
_cell.length_b   1.000
_cell.length_c   1.000
_cell.angle_alpha   90.00
_cell.angle_beta   90.00
_cell.angle_gamma   90.00
#
_symmetry.space_group_name_H-M   'P 1'
#
loop_
_entity.id
_entity.type
_entity.pdbx_description
1 polymer ?
#
loop_
_entity_poly.entity_id
_entity_poly.type
_entity_poly.pdbx_seq_one_letter_code
_entity_poly.pdbx_strand_id
1 'polypeptide(L)'
;MKSSLFATLKNVNYLPNVLSKMEAEDKGAFASIWGDEEGYIAEGPNVNVAFITSDKELILPSFDKILSGCTAMRLLKLAPKLVEQGRLESVKTTDITV
;
A
#
# COMPACT_ATOMS: atom_id res chain seq x y z
N MET A 1 -5.38 -6.54 -9.98
CA MET A 1 -5.90 -5.55 -9.00
C MET A 1 -7.40 -5.76 -8.83
N LYS A 2 -8.00 -5.35 -7.70
CA LYS A 2 -9.46 -5.26 -7.55
C LYS A 2 -10.00 -4.16 -8.47
N SER A 3 -11.23 -4.29 -8.97
CA SER A 3 -11.89 -3.19 -9.68
C SER A 3 -12.13 -2.00 -8.74
N SER A 4 -12.20 -0.79 -9.29
CA SER A 4 -12.38 0.46 -8.53
C SER A 4 -13.57 0.40 -7.55
N LEU A 5 -14.69 -0.22 -7.95
CA LEU A 5 -15.88 -0.41 -7.12
C LEU A 5 -15.59 -1.15 -5.81
N PHE A 6 -14.64 -2.09 -5.81
CA PHE A 6 -14.33 -2.94 -4.65
C PHE A 6 -13.01 -2.58 -3.97
N ALA A 7 -12.22 -1.68 -4.56
CA ALA A 7 -10.88 -1.39 -4.10
C ALA A 7 -10.86 -0.61 -2.77
N THR A 8 -11.79 0.31 -2.57
CA THR A 8 -11.87 1.18 -1.38
C THR A 8 -12.76 0.63 -0.26
N LEU A 9 -13.45 -0.49 -0.48
CA LEU A 9 -14.35 -1.12 0.48
C LEU A 9 -13.85 -2.49 0.92
N LYS A 10 -13.72 -2.69 2.24
CA LYS A 10 -13.50 -4.03 2.79
C LYS A 10 -14.77 -4.87 2.65
N ASN A 11 -14.70 -5.91 1.83
CA ASN A 11 -15.81 -6.82 1.55
C ASN A 11 -15.33 -8.28 1.54
N VAL A 12 -16.24 -9.23 1.30
CA VAL A 12 -15.94 -10.67 1.33
C VAL A 12 -15.49 -11.26 -0.02
N ASN A 13 -15.39 -10.45 -1.08
CA ASN A 13 -14.90 -10.88 -2.39
C ASN A 13 -13.37 -11.00 -2.39
N TYR A 14 -12.87 -12.08 -1.79
CA TYR A 14 -11.45 -12.33 -1.58
C TYR A 14 -10.78 -13.17 -2.68
N LEU A 15 -11.51 -13.58 -3.72
CA LEU A 15 -10.93 -14.39 -4.81
C LEU A 15 -9.70 -13.71 -5.46
N PRO A 16 -9.72 -12.39 -5.79
CA PRO A 16 -8.54 -11.73 -6.34
C PRO A 16 -7.33 -11.77 -5.40
N ASN A 17 -7.58 -11.67 -4.10
CA ASN A 17 -6.56 -11.68 -3.05
C ASN A 17 -5.91 -13.07 -2.93
N VAL A 18 -6.72 -14.13 -3.00
CA VAL A 18 -6.24 -15.52 -2.98
C VAL A 18 -5.40 -15.81 -4.21
N LEU A 19 -5.89 -15.48 -5.41
CA LEU A 19 -5.16 -15.71 -6.66
C LEU A 19 -3.81 -14.98 -6.67
N SER A 20 -3.78 -13.74 -6.20
CA SER A 20 -2.54 -12.97 -6.08
C SER A 20 -1.52 -13.60 -5.14
N LYS A 21 -1.99 -14.21 -4.05
CA LYS A 21 -1.11 -14.90 -3.10
C LYS A 21 -0.57 -16.21 -3.70
N MET A 22 -1.44 -16.98 -4.37
CA MET A 22 -1.05 -18.20 -5.07
C MET A 22 0.03 -17.91 -6.14
N GLU A 23 -0.15 -16.85 -6.94
CA GLU A 23 0.84 -16.45 -7.94
C GLU A 23 2.19 -16.07 -7.31
N ALA A 24 2.17 -15.37 -6.15
CA ALA A 24 3.40 -15.04 -5.43
C ALA A 24 4.12 -16.31 -4.97
N GLU A 25 3.38 -17.25 -4.38
CA GLU A 25 3.90 -18.54 -3.91
C GLU A 25 4.49 -19.36 -5.07
N ASP A 26 3.79 -19.46 -6.21
CA ASP A 26 4.26 -20.15 -7.41
C ASP A 26 5.57 -19.57 -7.98
N LYS A 27 5.78 -18.26 -7.79
CA LYS A 27 7.00 -17.55 -8.19
C LYS A 27 8.10 -17.55 -7.11
N GLY A 28 7.88 -18.24 -5.99
CA GLY A 28 8.83 -18.28 -4.86
C GLY A 28 8.93 -16.97 -4.08
N ALA A 29 7.94 -16.07 -4.21
CA ALA A 29 7.88 -14.81 -3.50
C ALA A 29 7.01 -14.92 -2.23
N PHE A 30 7.35 -14.15 -1.20
CA PHE A 30 6.59 -14.13 0.06
C PHE A 30 5.25 -13.40 -0.06
N ALA A 31 5.23 -12.30 -0.80
CA ALA A 31 4.05 -11.46 -0.96
C ALA A 31 4.05 -10.77 -2.33
N SER A 32 2.85 -10.53 -2.84
CA SER A 32 2.60 -9.73 -4.05
C SER A 32 2.22 -8.30 -3.68
N ILE A 33 2.64 -7.35 -4.52
CA ILE A 33 2.17 -5.97 -4.51
C ILE A 33 1.44 -5.72 -5.83
N TRP A 34 0.22 -5.19 -5.81
CA TRP A 34 -0.50 -4.84 -7.03
C TRP A 34 -0.05 -3.50 -7.59
N GLY A 35 0.01 -3.43 -8.92
CA GLY A 35 -0.09 -2.18 -9.67
C GLY A 35 -1.54 -1.91 -10.08
N ASP A 36 -1.88 -0.65 -10.25
CA ASP A 36 -3.12 -0.19 -10.87
C ASP A 36 -2.99 -0.16 -12.41
N GLU A 37 -4.10 0.17 -13.09
CA GLU A 37 -4.15 0.21 -14.56
C GLU A 37 -3.29 1.35 -15.16
N GLU A 38 -2.94 2.35 -14.37
CA GLU A 38 -2.09 3.48 -14.75
C GLU A 38 -0.60 3.21 -14.47
N GLY A 39 -0.28 2.05 -13.88
CA GLY A 39 1.10 1.65 -13.56
C GLY A 39 1.58 2.10 -12.19
N TYR A 40 0.71 2.61 -11.33
CA TYR A 40 1.06 2.99 -9.96
C TYR A 40 0.91 1.83 -8.98
N ILE A 41 1.78 1.81 -7.97
CA ILE A 41 1.71 0.86 -6.86
C ILE A 41 0.43 1.10 -6.06
N ALA A 42 -0.26 0.01 -5.75
CA ALA A 42 -1.51 0.01 -5.02
C ALA A 42 -1.34 -0.64 -3.64
N GLU A 43 -1.88 -1.84 -3.44
CA GLU A 43 -1.83 -2.56 -2.17
C GLU A 43 -1.46 -4.04 -2.37
N GLY A 44 -1.19 -4.73 -1.27
CA GLY A 44 -1.08 -6.18 -1.28
C GLY A 44 -2.45 -6.86 -1.10
N PRO A 45 -2.51 -8.20 -1.17
CA PRO A 45 -3.77 -8.95 -1.06
C PRO A 45 -4.46 -8.79 0.29
N ASN A 46 -3.76 -8.39 1.35
CA ASN A 46 -4.35 -8.22 2.68
C ASN A 46 -3.63 -7.15 3.51
N VAL A 47 -2.80 -6.32 2.88
CA VAL A 47 -1.94 -5.34 3.52
C VAL A 47 -1.86 -4.07 2.67
N ASN A 48 -1.73 -2.91 3.32
CA ASN A 48 -1.24 -1.71 2.65
C ASN A 48 0.29 -1.78 2.54
N VAL A 49 0.85 -1.04 1.57
CA VAL A 49 2.30 -0.94 1.39
C VAL A 49 2.76 0.46 1.77
N ALA A 50 3.95 0.55 2.37
CA ALA A 50 4.62 1.80 2.70
C ALA A 50 6.11 1.65 2.40
N PHE A 51 6.75 2.73 1.97
CA PHE A 51 8.18 2.78 1.67
C PHE A 51 8.85 3.89 2.46
N ILE A 52 10.12 3.69 2.81
CA ILE A 52 11.00 4.76 3.26
C ILE A 52 12.01 4.98 2.14
N THR A 53 12.04 6.18 1.57
CA THR A 53 12.97 6.53 0.49
C THR A 53 14.39 6.72 1.02
N SER A 54 15.37 6.78 0.12
CA SER A 54 16.76 7.12 0.47
C SER A 54 16.87 8.51 1.12
N ASP A 55 15.96 9.43 0.78
CA ASP A 55 15.84 10.76 1.37
C ASP A 55 15.08 10.75 2.71
N LYS A 56 14.87 9.57 3.32
CA LYS A 56 14.14 9.36 4.58
C LYS A 56 12.71 9.91 4.56
N GLU A 57 12.04 9.86 3.41
CA GLU A 57 10.61 10.16 3.33
C GLU A 57 9.79 8.89 3.50
N LEU A 58 8.80 8.91 4.40
CA LEU A 58 7.80 7.83 4.48
C LEU A 58 6.69 8.10 3.45
N ILE A 59 6.59 7.24 2.44
CA ILE A 59 5.60 7.35 1.36
C ILE A 59 4.66 6.15 1.34
N LEU A 60 3.37 6.41 1.14
CA LEU A 60 2.34 5.41 0.94
C LEU A 60 1.56 5.73 -0.34
N PRO A 61 1.00 4.73 -1.05
CA PRO A 61 0.06 4.98 -2.13
C PRO A 61 -1.18 5.78 -1.68
N SER A 62 -1.72 6.59 -2.59
CA SER A 62 -2.99 7.32 -2.41
C SER A 62 -4.16 6.35 -2.19
N PHE A 63 -5.08 6.66 -1.26
CA PHE A 63 -6.18 5.77 -0.89
C PHE A 63 -7.40 5.83 -1.82
N ASP A 64 -7.35 6.61 -2.90
CA ASP A 64 -8.49 6.76 -3.82
C ASP A 64 -8.79 5.46 -4.59
N LYS A 65 -7.79 4.59 -4.73
CA LYS A 65 -7.86 3.33 -5.49
C LYS A 65 -7.52 2.09 -4.66
N ILE A 66 -7.39 2.21 -3.33
CA ILE A 66 -7.05 1.10 -2.42
C ILE A 66 -7.77 1.22 -1.08
N LEU A 67 -7.66 0.19 -0.23
CA LEU A 67 -8.30 0.23 1.07
C LEU A 67 -7.57 1.20 2.01
N SER A 68 -8.30 2.10 2.65
CA SER A 68 -7.79 2.97 3.73
C SER A 68 -7.60 2.20 5.04
N GLY A 69 -6.62 1.30 5.08
CA GLY A 69 -6.41 0.41 6.21
C GLY A 69 -6.11 1.14 7.52
N CYS A 70 -6.75 0.70 8.61
CA CYS A 70 -6.66 1.34 9.92
C CYS A 70 -5.21 1.54 10.39
N THR A 71 -4.33 0.56 10.15
CA THR A 71 -2.92 0.63 10.52
C THR A 71 -2.17 1.68 9.71
N ALA A 72 -2.39 1.76 8.39
CA ALA A 72 -1.78 2.78 7.54
C ALA A 72 -2.26 4.19 7.92
N MET A 73 -3.57 4.36 8.17
CA MET A 73 -4.13 5.62 8.65
C MET A 73 -3.57 6.03 10.01
N ARG A 74 -3.34 5.06 10.91
CA ARG A 74 -2.73 5.34 12.22
C ARG A 74 -1.25 5.67 12.09
N LEU A 75 -0.53 4.99 11.20
CA LEU A 75 0.87 5.30 10.87
C LEU A 75 1.01 6.74 10.38
N LEU A 76 0.21 7.17 9.40
CA LEU A 76 0.22 8.55 8.89
C LEU A 76 -0.06 9.60 9.97
N LYS A 77 -0.87 9.27 10.98
CA LYS A 77 -1.13 10.15 12.13
C LYS A 77 0.02 10.23 13.14
N LEU A 78 0.83 9.18 13.25
CA LEU A 78 1.87 9.08 14.29
C LEU A 78 3.27 9.37 13.77
N ALA A 79 3.54 9.07 12.50
CA ALA A 79 4.83 9.27 11.86
C ALA A 79 5.33 10.72 11.81
N PRO A 80 4.49 11.78 11.80
CA PRO A 80 4.98 13.17 11.90
C PRO A 80 5.86 13.43 13.13
N LYS A 81 5.66 12.69 14.24
CA LYS A 81 6.54 12.75 15.41
C LYS A 81 7.99 12.34 15.11
N LEU A 82 8.19 11.47 14.12
CA LEU A 82 9.52 11.06 13.68
C LEU A 82 10.19 12.15 12.82
N VAL A 83 9.40 12.99 12.15
CA VAL A 83 9.89 14.19 11.46
C VAL A 83 10.34 15.24 12.48
N GLU A 84 9.54 15.49 13.51
CA GLU A 84 9.90 16.37 14.64
C GLU A 84 11.20 15.92 15.34
N GLN A 85 11.47 14.62 15.36
CA GLN A 85 12.68 14.01 15.93
C GLN A 85 13.87 13.97 14.95
N GLY A 86 13.73 14.46 13.72
CA GLY A 86 14.79 14.41 12.69
C GLY A 86 15.13 13.01 12.19
N ARG A 87 14.22 12.03 12.38
CA ARG A 87 14.41 10.64 11.93
C ARG A 87 13.89 10.39 10.51
N LEU A 88 12.86 11.15 10.12
CA LEU A 88 12.31 11.20 8.77
C LEU A 88 12.33 12.65 8.29
N GLU A 89 12.45 12.87 6.97
CA GLU A 89 12.32 14.21 6.38
C GLU A 89 10.84 14.57 6.17
N SER A 90 10.01 13.61 5.75
CA SER A 90 8.59 13.85 5.49
C SER A 90 7.73 12.59 5.62
N VAL A 91 6.41 12.79 5.67
CA VAL A 91 5.39 11.72 5.65
C VAL A 91 4.30 12.15 4.68
N LYS A 92 4.05 11.37 3.61
CA LYS A 92 3.06 11.72 2.59
C LYS A 92 2.41 10.50 1.92
N THR A 93 1.25 10.72 1.33
CA THR A 93 0.63 9.81 0.36
C THR A 93 0.85 10.35 -1.05
N THR A 94 1.19 9.50 -2.00
CA THR A 94 1.43 9.90 -3.39
C THR A 94 1.30 8.70 -4.33
N ASP A 95 1.20 8.96 -5.62
CA ASP A 95 1.25 7.91 -6.63
C ASP A 95 2.70 7.48 -6.84
N ILE A 96 2.95 6.18 -6.72
CA ILE A 96 4.30 5.61 -6.72
C ILE A 96 4.43 4.71 -7.94
N THR A 97 5.44 4.92 -8.79
CA THR A 97 5.71 4.07 -9.96
C THR A 97 6.69 2.95 -9.61
N VAL A 98 6.63 1.84 -10.36
CA VAL A 98 7.63 0.74 -10.31
C VAL A 98 8.89 1.11 -11.08
#